data_AF-A0A2G5QW43-F1
#
_entry.id   AF-A0A2G5QW43-F1
#
_cell.length_a   1.000
_cell.length_b   1.000
_cell.length_c   1.000
_cell.angle_alpha   90.00
_cell.angle_beta   90.00
_cell.angle_gamma   90.00
#
_symmetry.space_group_name_H-M   'P 1'
#
loop_
_entity.id
_entity.type
_entity.pdbx_description
1 polymer ?
#
loop_
_entity_poly.entity_id
_entity_poly.type
_entity_poly.pdbx_seq_one_letter_code
_entity_poly.pdbx_strand_id
1 'polypeptide(L)' 'MSDDKTRSGPQDASRINLSEDYEVAYWTQALGVSRQALEHAVAQAGVSADAVRAFLQRGAH' A
#
# COMPACT_ATOMS: atom_id res chain seq x y z
N MET A 1 -4.50 -15.61 -25.93
CA MET A 1 -5.85 -15.64 -25.31
C MET A 1 -5.69 -16.43 -24.01
N SER A 2 -5.86 -15.93 -22.80
CA SER A 2 -6.48 -14.71 -22.30
C SER A 2 -5.64 -14.19 -21.15
N ASP A 3 -5.24 -12.94 -21.26
CA ASP A 3 -4.50 -12.20 -20.26
C ASP A 3 -5.51 -11.78 -19.19
N ASP A 4 -5.72 -12.63 -18.19
CA ASP A 4 -6.49 -12.29 -17.00
C ASP A 4 -5.65 -11.34 -16.13
N LYS A 5 -5.36 -10.14 -16.66
CA LYS A 5 -4.77 -9.02 -15.92
C LYS A 5 -5.84 -8.27 -15.11
N THR A 6 -6.85 -8.98 -14.61
CA THR A 6 -7.75 -8.43 -13.60
C THR A 6 -7.07 -8.29 -12.23
N ARG A 7 -5.79 -8.71 -12.13
CA ARG A 7 -4.89 -8.48 -11.00
C ARG A 7 -3.95 -7.30 -11.23
N SER A 8 -4.45 -6.15 -11.67
CA SER A 8 -3.67 -4.90 -11.84
C SER A 8 -3.21 -4.27 -10.51
N GLY A 9 -2.71 -5.08 -9.57
CA GLY A 9 -1.80 -4.57 -8.55
C GLY A 9 -0.41 -4.41 -9.16
N PRO A 10 0.47 -3.58 -8.57
CA PRO A 10 1.87 -3.56 -8.96
C PRO A 10 2.41 -5.00 -8.97
N GLN A 11 3.17 -5.35 -10.01
CA GLN A 11 3.72 -6.69 -10.21
C GLN A 11 4.49 -7.19 -8.97
N ASP A 12 4.94 -6.24 -8.15
CA ASP A 12 5.52 -6.40 -6.83
C ASP A 12 4.63 -5.75 -5.74
N ALA A 13 3.44 -6.30 -5.47
CA ALA A 13 2.56 -5.90 -4.34
C ALA A 13 3.17 -6.14 -2.94
N SER A 14 4.49 -6.36 -2.86
CA SER A 14 5.26 -6.51 -1.64
C SER A 14 5.72 -5.16 -1.09
N ARG A 15 5.76 -4.11 -1.93
CA ARG A 15 6.26 -2.78 -1.58
C ARG A 15 5.25 -1.70 -1.96
N ILE A 16 5.25 -0.62 -1.19
CA ILE A 16 4.46 0.59 -1.40
C ILE A 16 5.39 1.65 -1.97
N ASN A 17 5.15 2.02 -3.22
CA ASN A 17 5.78 3.14 -3.88
C ASN A 17 4.92 4.40 -3.71
N LEU A 18 5.46 5.38 -2.99
CA LEU A 18 4.79 6.67 -2.82
C LEU A 18 5.09 7.64 -3.98
N SER A 19 6.03 7.30 -4.88
CA SER A 19 6.38 8.15 -6.02
C SER A 19 5.33 8.13 -7.12
N GLU A 20 4.48 7.11 -7.17
CA GLU A 20 3.46 6.94 -8.19
C GLU A 20 2.06 7.15 -7.61
N ASP A 21 1.36 8.16 -8.11
CA ASP A 21 0.08 8.61 -7.55
C ASP A 21 -1.02 7.52 -7.59
N TYR A 22 -1.01 6.70 -8.65
CA TYR A 22 -1.94 5.58 -8.79
C TYR A 22 -1.66 4.47 -7.76
N GLU A 23 -0.39 4.27 -7.38
CA GLU A 23 0.00 3.24 -6.42
C GLU A 23 -0.37 3.69 -5.01
N VAL A 24 -0.18 4.98 -4.70
CA VAL A 24 -0.70 5.60 -3.48
C VAL A 24 -2.21 5.43 -3.40
N ALA A 25 -2.95 5.78 -4.46
CA ALA A 25 -4.40 5.62 -4.49
C ALA A 25 -4.83 4.15 -4.27
N TYR A 26 -4.17 3.22 -4.96
CA TYR A 26 -4.39 1.79 -4.77
C TYR A 26 -4.17 1.35 -3.32
N TRP A 27 -3.05 1.71 -2.71
CA TRP A 27 -2.72 1.33 -1.34
C TRP A 27 -3.60 2.01 -0.30
N THR A 28 -3.98 3.27 -0.50
CA THR A 28 -4.95 3.96 0.37
C THR A 28 -6.29 3.23 0.37
N GLN A 29 -6.73 2.72 -0.78
CA GLN A 29 -7.98 1.98 -0.90
C GLN A 29 -7.85 0.55 -0.36
N ALA A 30 -6.71 -0.12 -0.59
CA ALA A 30 -6.44 -1.48 -0.12
C ALA A 30 -6.26 -1.56 1.40
N LEU A 31 -5.64 -0.55 2.01
CA LEU A 31 -5.41 -0.46 3.45
C LEU A 31 -6.52 0.30 4.18
N GLY A 32 -7.42 0.98 3.44
CA GLY A 32 -8.52 1.76 4.02
C GLY A 32 -8.03 2.99 4.79
N VAL A 33 -6.93 3.59 4.37
CA VAL A 33 -6.30 4.74 5.04
C VAL A 33 -6.14 5.92 4.10
N SER A 34 -6.08 7.13 4.65
CA SER A 34 -5.76 8.34 3.86
C SER A 34 -4.31 8.32 3.36
N ARG A 35 -4.02 9.05 2.27
CA ARG A 35 -2.65 9.22 1.74
C ARG A 35 -1.67 9.60 2.86
N GLN A 36 -2.01 10.59 3.67
CA GLN A 36 -1.13 11.06 4.74
C GLN A 36 -0.83 9.97 5.79
N ALA A 37 -1.81 9.12 6.10
CA ALA A 37 -1.63 7.99 7.00
C ALA A 37 -0.77 6.88 6.36
N LEU A 38 -0.94 6.64 5.06
CA LEU A 38 -0.07 5.74 4.28
C LEU A 38 1.38 6.24 4.29
N GLU A 39 1.61 7.52 3.98
CA GLU A 39 2.95 8.13 3.98
C GLU A 39 3.62 8.03 5.35
N HIS A 40 2.88 8.33 6.41
CA HIS A 40 3.37 8.23 7.77
C HIS A 40 3.69 6.78 8.18
N ALA A 41 2.81 5.84 7.81
CA ALA A 41 3.04 4.43 8.08
C ALA A 41 4.24 3.88 7.30
N VAL A 42 4.42 4.29 6.04
CA VAL A 42 5.60 3.95 5.23
C VAL A 42 6.87 4.59 5.81
N ALA A 43 6.80 5.82 6.32
CA ALA A 43 7.94 6.48 6.95
C ALA A 43 8.39 5.76 8.25
N GLN A 44 7.46 5.17 9.00
CA GLN A 44 7.77 4.47 10.26
C GLN A 44 8.08 2.97 10.07
N ALA A 45 7.29 2.28 9.24
CA ALA A 45 7.39 0.83 9.03
C ALA A 45 8.28 0.45 7.82
N GLY A 46 8.61 1.43 6.97
CA GLY A 46 9.31 1.24 5.70
C GLY A 46 8.35 1.00 4.52
N VAL A 47 8.93 0.87 3.32
CA VAL A 47 8.16 0.65 2.08
C VAL A 47 7.53 -0.74 1.97
N SER A 48 7.71 -1.63 2.94
CA SER A 48 7.15 -2.98 2.88
C SER A 48 5.65 -2.96 3.19
N ALA A 49 4.83 -3.48 2.28
CA ALA A 49 3.38 -3.49 2.45
C ALA A 49 2.93 -4.25 3.71
N ASP A 50 3.61 -5.36 4.03
CA ASP A 50 3.36 -6.15 5.23
C ASP A 50 3.67 -5.37 6.51
N ALA A 51 4.82 -4.68 6.56
CA ALA A 51 5.22 -3.87 7.70
C ALA A 51 4.25 -2.70 7.93
N VAL A 52 3.86 -2.01 6.86
CA VAL A 52 2.87 -0.92 6.91
C VAL A 52 1.52 -1.44 7.40
N ARG A 53 1.05 -2.58 6.89
CA ARG A 53 -0.19 -3.21 7.34
C ARG A 53 -0.13 -3.58 8.83
N ALA A 54 0.97 -4.17 9.28
CA ALA A 54 1.17 -4.51 10.68
C ALA A 54 1.23 -3.27 11.58
N PHE A 55 1.88 -2.20 11.12
CA PHE A 55 1.93 -0.92 11.81
C PHE A 55 0.54 -0.30 11.98
N LEU A 56 -0.23 -0.23 10.88
CA LEU A 56 -1.60 0.29 10.89
C LEU A 56 -2.53 -0.53 11.79
N GLN A 57 -2.36 -1.85 11.84
CA GLN A 57 -3.13 -2.72 12.75
C GLN A 57 -2.76 -2.52 14.22
N ARG A 58 -1.48 -2.26 14.51
CA ARG A 58 -1.00 -2.06 15.89
C ARG A 58 -1.37 -0.67 16.45
N GLY A 59 -1.51 0.34 15.59
CA GLY A 59 -1.84 1.72 15.99
C GLY A 59 -3.34 2.04 16.09
N ALA A 60 -4.23 1.08 15.79
CA ALA A 60 -5.68 1.28 15.80
C ALA A 60 -6.36 1.05 17.17
N HIS A 61 -5.62 1.20 18.28
CA HIS A 61 -6.13 1.09 19.65
C HIS A 61 -6.30 2.48 20.27
#